data_AF-A0A7V2G6E9-F1
#
_entry.id   AF-A0A7V2G6E9-F1
#
_cell.length_a   1.000
_cell.length_b   1.000
_cell.length_c   1.000
_cell.angle_alpha   90.00
_cell.angle_beta   90.00
_cell.angle_gamma   90.00
#
_symmetry.space_group_name_H-M   'P 1'
#
loop_
_entity.id
_entity.type
_entity.pdbx_description
1 polymer ?
#
loop_
_entity_poly.entity_id
_entity_poly.type
_entity_poly.pdbx_seq_one_letter_code
_entity_poly.pdbx_strand_id
1 'polypeptide(L)'
;MSPFARRMLHGLALLALAGAAPAQVRTFTLDWPPEPGRALPVWLDRPVAETHEATATLQIPLSPTRDATNLALTLWFDEPAGGFLRVLWVTASSQTTLCQNLYEGTGLPNRRTLLLTPEQLTEPGVLTVQASGASLPITRLRWEWLEPTATLAALDAPVPEVILGEGQTPAADELLGDPYLPLEDAWRNEVITASLTDRVERIESGTGFIAPLELAPEQARLEMVLAGLPASGSVRLRVNGADAGALAVELPDLADPSYRYAAAGRWIYSGWRKATAAIPATLLHSGDNLIELIWIDPQETPLALKDLLLQLRYPSTASPAQLGAAPDLTDIEPAPAIGGQ
;
A
#
# COMPACT_ATOMS: atom_id res chain seq x y z
N MET A 1 -73.65 -49.54 2.15
CA MET A 1 -72.68 -48.97 3.11
C MET A 1 -71.57 -48.31 2.30
N SER A 2 -71.39 -47.00 2.42
CA SER A 2 -70.18 -46.27 1.99
C SER A 2 -69.01 -46.58 2.96
N PRO A 3 -67.82 -45.96 2.86
CA PRO A 3 -67.17 -45.20 1.77
C PRO A 3 -65.71 -45.68 1.52
N PHE A 4 -65.05 -45.22 0.45
CA PHE A 4 -63.89 -44.32 0.52
C PHE A 4 -63.24 -44.11 -0.86
N ALA A 5 -63.38 -42.88 -1.34
CA ALA A 5 -62.71 -42.36 -2.51
C ALA A 5 -61.26 -41.98 -2.18
N ARG A 6 -60.32 -42.19 -3.10
CA ARG A 6 -59.08 -41.43 -3.18
C ARG A 6 -58.83 -40.96 -4.61
N ARG A 7 -58.98 -39.65 -4.78
CA ARG A 7 -58.62 -38.86 -5.96
C ARG A 7 -57.09 -38.84 -6.10
N MET A 8 -56.56 -39.21 -7.27
CA MET A 8 -55.21 -38.85 -7.68
C MET A 8 -55.26 -37.46 -8.31
N LEU A 9 -54.69 -36.47 -7.62
CA LEU A 9 -54.43 -35.14 -8.18
C LEU A 9 -53.15 -35.20 -9.02
N HIS A 10 -53.22 -34.74 -10.27
CA HIS A 10 -52.06 -34.36 -11.06
C HIS A 10 -51.46 -33.07 -10.49
N GLY A 11 -50.24 -33.14 -9.95
CA GLY A 11 -49.44 -31.98 -9.59
C GLY A 11 -48.48 -31.63 -10.74
N LEU A 12 -48.82 -30.60 -11.51
CA LEU A 12 -47.93 -29.99 -12.49
C LEU A 12 -46.91 -29.15 -11.70
N ALA A 13 -45.67 -29.62 -11.58
CA ALA A 13 -44.57 -28.84 -11.02
C ALA A 13 -44.06 -27.84 -12.07
N LEU A 14 -44.48 -26.59 -11.96
CA LEU A 14 -43.84 -25.46 -12.63
C LEU A 14 -42.45 -25.26 -12.00
N LEU A 15 -41.40 -25.73 -12.68
CA LEU A 15 -40.05 -25.27 -12.40
C LEU A 15 -39.96 -23.80 -12.82
N ALA A 16 -40.02 -22.91 -11.84
CA ALA A 16 -39.58 -21.54 -12.02
C ALA A 16 -38.05 -21.57 -12.21
N LEU A 17 -37.61 -21.37 -13.46
CA LEU A 17 -36.25 -20.95 -13.74
C LEU A 17 -36.08 -19.54 -13.15
N ALA A 18 -35.59 -19.47 -11.91
CA ALA A 18 -35.02 -18.24 -11.40
C ALA A 18 -33.87 -17.86 -12.32
N GLY A 19 -34.08 -16.82 -13.14
CA GLY A 19 -33.00 -16.24 -13.93
C GLY A 19 -31.92 -15.78 -12.96
N ALA A 20 -30.78 -16.46 -12.96
CA ALA A 20 -29.60 -15.96 -12.28
C ALA A 20 -29.31 -14.58 -12.87
N ALA A 21 -29.35 -13.54 -12.03
CA ALA A 21 -28.84 -12.23 -12.42
C ALA A 21 -27.40 -12.42 -12.94
N PRO A 22 -27.02 -11.76 -14.04
CA PRO A 22 -25.66 -11.88 -14.55
C PRO A 22 -24.69 -11.55 -13.41
N ALA A 23 -23.70 -12.44 -13.20
CA ALA A 23 -22.68 -12.24 -12.17
C ALA A 23 -22.02 -10.87 -12.38
N GLN A 24 -22.25 -9.97 -11.43
CA GLN A 24 -21.71 -8.62 -11.48
C GLN A 24 -20.18 -8.70 -11.44
N VAL A 25 -19.50 -8.04 -12.38
CA VAL A 25 -18.04 -7.91 -12.37
C VAL A 25 -17.66 -7.14 -11.10
N ARG A 26 -17.05 -7.84 -10.16
CA ARG A 26 -16.66 -7.31 -8.83
C ARG A 26 -15.33 -6.58 -8.87
N THR A 27 -14.38 -7.17 -9.59
CA THR A 27 -13.05 -6.62 -9.77
C THR A 27 -12.86 -6.28 -11.24
N PHE A 28 -12.40 -5.06 -11.51
CA PHE A 28 -12.08 -4.63 -12.86
C PHE A 28 -10.74 -3.91 -12.86
N THR A 29 -9.89 -4.21 -13.84
CA THR A 29 -8.58 -3.57 -14.01
C THR A 29 -8.49 -2.97 -15.41
N LEU A 30 -7.99 -1.74 -15.46
CA LEU A 30 -7.82 -0.97 -16.67
C LEU A 30 -6.40 -0.40 -16.71
N ASP A 31 -5.63 -0.83 -17.71
CA ASP A 31 -4.39 -0.16 -18.07
C ASP A 31 -4.70 1.19 -18.72
N TRP A 32 -3.87 2.18 -18.42
CA TRP A 32 -4.01 3.54 -18.95
C TRP A 32 -2.86 3.88 -19.91
N PRO A 33 -3.15 4.39 -21.12
CA PRO A 33 -4.48 4.59 -21.70
C PRO A 33 -5.17 3.26 -22.06
N PRO A 34 -6.51 3.21 -22.07
CA PRO A 34 -7.25 1.97 -22.31
C PRO A 34 -7.11 1.53 -23.77
N GLU A 35 -7.03 0.21 -23.97
CA GLU A 35 -7.08 -0.38 -25.31
C GLU A 35 -8.38 0.01 -26.05
N PRO A 36 -8.32 0.36 -27.34
CA PRO A 36 -9.52 0.66 -28.12
C PRO A 36 -10.52 -0.51 -28.10
N GLY A 37 -11.78 -0.22 -27.78
CA GLY A 37 -12.85 -1.22 -27.76
C GLY A 37 -12.86 -2.12 -26.50
N ARG A 38 -12.04 -1.82 -25.49
CA ARG A 38 -12.11 -2.49 -24.19
C ARG A 38 -13.53 -2.41 -23.61
N ALA A 39 -14.14 -3.57 -23.35
CA ALA A 39 -15.43 -3.63 -22.68
C ALA A 39 -15.30 -3.17 -21.22
N LEU A 40 -16.23 -2.31 -20.79
CA LEU A 40 -16.31 -1.82 -19.43
C LEU A 40 -17.49 -2.48 -18.70
N PRO A 41 -17.41 -2.67 -17.37
CA PRO A 41 -18.55 -3.06 -16.56
C PRO A 41 -19.69 -2.06 -16.70
N VAL A 42 -20.94 -2.53 -16.54
CA VAL A 42 -22.15 -1.68 -16.69
C VAL A 42 -22.23 -0.51 -15.69
N TRP A 43 -21.47 -0.57 -14.60
CA TRP A 43 -21.39 0.46 -13.56
C TRP A 43 -20.26 1.47 -13.79
N LEU A 44 -19.44 1.27 -14.84
CA LEU A 44 -18.29 2.12 -15.19
C LEU A 44 -18.45 2.63 -16.63
N ASP A 45 -18.64 3.93 -16.78
CA ASP A 45 -18.67 4.55 -18.10
C ASP A 45 -17.25 4.80 -18.62
N ARG A 46 -17.15 5.16 -19.90
CA ARG A 46 -15.88 5.41 -20.57
C ARG A 46 -15.10 6.55 -19.87
N PRO A 47 -13.90 6.29 -19.36
CA PRO A 47 -13.05 7.36 -18.83
C PRO A 47 -12.64 8.34 -19.92
N VAL A 48 -12.62 9.63 -19.58
CA VAL A 48 -12.23 10.72 -20.46
C VAL A 48 -11.07 11.47 -19.84
N ALA A 49 -9.98 11.62 -20.60
CA ALA A 49 -8.85 12.44 -20.19
C ALA A 49 -8.87 13.78 -20.91
N GLU A 50 -8.63 14.83 -20.16
CA GLU A 50 -8.53 16.20 -20.65
C GLU A 50 -7.19 16.78 -20.19
N THR A 51 -6.51 17.48 -21.09
CA THR A 51 -5.23 18.12 -20.81
C THR A 51 -5.38 19.62 -21.03
N HIS A 52 -5.01 20.39 -20.03
CA HIS A 52 -4.83 21.84 -20.10
C HIS A 52 -3.34 22.17 -19.92
N GLU A 53 -2.94 23.40 -20.22
CA GLU A 53 -1.52 23.80 -20.26
C GLU A 53 -0.74 23.46 -18.98
N ALA A 54 -1.39 23.46 -17.81
CA ALA A 54 -0.76 23.23 -16.51
C ALA A 54 -1.30 22.00 -15.73
N THR A 55 -2.35 21.34 -16.21
CA THR A 55 -3.00 20.24 -15.49
C THR A 55 -3.56 19.20 -16.45
N ALA A 56 -3.56 17.95 -16.02
CA ALA A 56 -4.21 16.86 -16.73
C ALA A 56 -5.24 16.21 -15.81
N THR A 57 -6.42 15.94 -16.34
CA THR A 57 -7.55 15.43 -15.58
C THR A 57 -8.06 14.15 -16.23
N LEU A 58 -8.34 13.13 -15.42
CA LEU A 58 -9.03 11.92 -15.81
C LEU A 58 -10.39 11.90 -15.10
N GLN A 59 -11.46 11.95 -15.88
CA GLN A 59 -12.83 11.82 -15.40
C GLN A 59 -13.32 10.40 -15.64
N ILE A 60 -13.83 9.77 -14.59
CA ILE A 60 -14.28 8.38 -14.60
C ILE A 60 -15.71 8.36 -14.05
N PRO A 61 -16.74 8.40 -14.93
CA PRO A 61 -18.12 8.34 -14.48
C PRO A 61 -18.45 6.92 -14.00
N LEU A 62 -19.08 6.88 -12.83
CA LEU A 62 -19.41 5.67 -12.08
C LEU A 62 -20.89 5.72 -11.70
N SER A 63 -21.59 4.61 -11.94
CA SER A 63 -22.97 4.40 -11.52
C SER A 63 -23.01 3.28 -10.49
N PRO A 64 -22.94 3.60 -9.17
CA PRO A 64 -22.98 2.59 -8.12
C PRO A 64 -24.23 1.72 -8.22
N THR A 65 -24.12 0.44 -7.88
CA THR A 65 -25.28 -0.46 -7.82
C THR A 65 -26.11 -0.19 -6.57
N ARG A 66 -27.40 -0.57 -6.57
CA ARG A 66 -28.28 -0.36 -5.40
C ARG A 66 -27.80 -1.05 -4.13
N ASP A 67 -27.05 -2.14 -4.28
CA ASP A 67 -26.43 -2.89 -3.19
C ASP A 67 -24.92 -2.57 -3.08
N ALA A 68 -24.49 -1.40 -3.57
CA ALA A 68 -23.10 -0.97 -3.50
C ALA A 68 -22.61 -0.97 -2.05
N THR A 69 -21.64 -1.81 -1.81
CA THR A 69 -20.83 -1.84 -0.60
C THR A 69 -19.66 -0.86 -0.73
N ASN A 70 -18.64 -1.00 0.10
CA ASN A 70 -17.38 -0.29 -0.09
C ASN A 70 -16.78 -0.62 -1.47
N LEU A 71 -16.22 0.39 -2.13
CA LEU A 71 -15.44 0.25 -3.36
C LEU A 71 -13.99 0.62 -3.08
N ALA A 72 -13.08 -0.34 -3.22
CA ALA A 72 -11.66 -0.06 -3.23
C ALA A 72 -11.23 0.36 -4.64
N LEU A 73 -10.54 1.51 -4.72
CA LEU A 73 -9.92 2.01 -5.93
C LEU A 73 -8.40 2.03 -5.74
N THR A 74 -7.68 1.17 -6.45
CA THR A 74 -6.22 1.21 -6.47
C THR A 74 -5.73 1.90 -7.74
N LEU A 75 -4.87 2.90 -7.59
CA LEU A 75 -4.21 3.60 -8.68
C LEU A 75 -2.71 3.28 -8.66
N TRP A 76 -2.16 2.92 -9.84
CA TRP A 76 -0.73 2.86 -10.07
C TRP A 76 -0.32 4.04 -10.94
N PHE A 77 0.74 4.73 -10.54
CA PHE A 77 1.19 5.94 -11.20
C PHE A 77 2.70 6.10 -11.09
N ASP A 78 3.28 6.83 -12.04
CA ASP A 78 4.66 7.28 -11.94
C ASP A 78 4.70 8.64 -11.25
N GLU A 79 5.57 8.84 -10.27
CA GLU A 79 5.59 10.07 -9.49
C GLU A 79 6.60 11.09 -10.08
N PRO A 80 6.16 12.15 -10.78
CA PRO A 80 7.06 13.22 -11.18
C PRO A 80 7.50 14.06 -9.97
N ALA A 81 8.76 14.49 -9.98
CA ALA A 81 9.31 15.34 -8.93
C ALA A 81 8.55 16.67 -8.80
N GLY A 82 8.16 17.02 -7.57
CA GLY A 82 7.53 18.31 -7.25
C GLY A 82 6.10 18.49 -7.73
N GLY A 83 5.44 17.41 -8.19
CA GLY A 83 4.05 17.45 -8.65
C GLY A 83 3.02 17.10 -7.57
N PHE A 84 1.76 16.96 -8.01
CA PHE A 84 0.70 16.33 -7.23
C PHE A 84 -0.19 15.43 -8.10
N LEU A 85 -0.90 14.53 -7.44
CA LEU A 85 -1.99 13.74 -8.01
C LEU A 85 -3.15 13.66 -7.01
N ARG A 86 -4.20 14.42 -7.27
CA ARG A 86 -5.37 14.57 -6.40
C ARG A 86 -6.52 13.69 -6.88
N VAL A 87 -7.33 13.19 -5.95
CA VAL A 87 -8.56 12.45 -6.28
C VAL A 87 -9.78 13.09 -5.63
N LEU A 88 -10.81 13.30 -6.45
CA LEU A 88 -12.08 13.89 -6.08
C LEU A 88 -13.21 12.92 -6.44
N TRP A 89 -14.25 12.90 -5.60
CA TRP A 89 -15.55 12.32 -5.93
C TRP A 89 -16.55 13.44 -6.10
N VAL A 90 -17.13 13.55 -7.30
CA VAL A 90 -18.06 14.62 -7.68
C VAL A 90 -19.40 14.00 -8.02
N THR A 91 -20.45 14.40 -7.34
CA THR A 91 -21.83 13.99 -7.63
C THR A 91 -22.66 15.20 -8.05
N ALA A 92 -23.96 14.99 -8.34
CA ALA A 92 -24.86 16.10 -8.60
C ALA A 92 -25.08 17.00 -7.38
N SER A 93 -24.98 16.43 -6.17
CA SER A 93 -25.27 17.12 -4.91
C SER A 93 -24.03 17.57 -4.14
N SER A 94 -22.86 16.96 -4.37
CA SER A 94 -21.67 17.17 -3.54
C SER A 94 -20.36 17.03 -4.30
N GLN A 95 -19.30 17.60 -3.72
CA GLN A 95 -17.93 17.34 -4.13
C GLN A 95 -17.11 17.03 -2.89
N THR A 96 -16.50 15.84 -2.86
CA THR A 96 -15.66 15.37 -1.75
C THR A 96 -14.23 15.18 -2.26
N THR A 97 -13.25 15.66 -1.52
CA THR A 97 -11.84 15.33 -1.81
C THR A 97 -11.53 14.02 -1.12
N LEU A 98 -11.23 12.97 -1.91
CA LEU A 98 -10.85 11.66 -1.38
C LEU A 98 -9.37 11.63 -0.98
N CYS A 99 -8.54 12.35 -1.73
CA CYS A 99 -7.11 12.46 -1.47
C CYS A 99 -6.60 13.80 -2.02
N GLN A 100 -5.86 14.58 -1.22
CA GLN A 100 -5.28 15.84 -1.68
C GLN A 100 -4.06 15.62 -2.57
N ASN A 101 -3.23 14.62 -2.24
CA ASN A 101 -2.07 14.26 -3.03
C ASN A 101 -1.69 12.80 -2.77
N LEU A 102 -1.70 11.98 -3.82
CA LEU A 102 -1.29 10.58 -3.78
C LEU A 102 0.24 10.42 -3.77
N TYR A 103 0.99 11.47 -4.10
CA TYR A 103 2.45 11.40 -4.16
C TYR A 103 3.09 11.40 -2.78
N GLU A 104 4.19 10.68 -2.65
CA GLU A 104 4.96 10.56 -1.41
C GLU A 104 6.29 11.34 -1.43
N GLY A 105 6.60 12.01 -2.55
CA GLY A 105 7.84 12.78 -2.73
C GLY A 105 9.06 11.95 -3.12
N THR A 106 8.89 10.68 -3.49
CA THR A 106 9.98 9.75 -3.79
C THR A 106 10.50 9.86 -5.22
N GLY A 107 9.66 10.39 -6.13
CA GLY A 107 9.96 10.41 -7.56
C GLY A 107 10.03 9.01 -8.20
N LEU A 108 9.41 8.00 -7.58
CA LEU A 108 9.38 6.62 -8.05
C LEU A 108 7.97 6.15 -8.40
N PRO A 109 7.83 5.11 -9.24
CA PRO A 109 6.54 4.48 -9.47
C PRO A 109 5.91 4.00 -8.16
N ASN A 110 4.62 4.31 -8.00
CA ASN A 110 3.93 4.11 -6.74
C ASN A 110 2.50 3.60 -6.95
N ARG A 111 1.90 3.13 -5.86
CA ARG A 111 0.49 2.69 -5.80
C ARG A 111 -0.19 3.19 -4.54
N ARG A 112 -1.46 3.54 -4.66
CA ARG A 112 -2.33 3.89 -3.53
C ARG A 112 -3.72 3.32 -3.72
N THR A 113 -4.33 2.89 -2.62
CA THR A 113 -5.72 2.43 -2.60
C THR A 113 -6.56 3.47 -1.86
N LEU A 114 -7.71 3.83 -2.41
CA LEU A 114 -8.68 4.70 -1.76
C LEU A 114 -9.96 3.90 -1.53
N LEU A 115 -10.55 4.05 -0.35
CA LEU A 115 -11.84 3.45 -0.03
C LEU A 115 -12.96 4.47 -0.27
N LEU A 116 -13.93 4.10 -1.12
CA LEU A 116 -15.19 4.82 -1.25
C LEU A 116 -16.27 4.10 -0.45
N THR A 117 -16.91 4.81 0.47
CA THR A 117 -17.90 4.22 1.39
C THR A 117 -19.31 4.24 0.79
N PRO A 118 -20.27 3.44 1.31
CA PRO A 118 -21.65 3.45 0.84
C PRO A 118 -22.31 4.82 0.92
N GLU A 119 -21.95 5.65 1.92
CA GLU A 119 -22.46 7.01 2.07
C GLU A 119 -22.05 7.91 0.89
N GLN A 120 -20.84 7.72 0.37
CA GLN A 120 -20.34 8.43 -0.81
C GLN A 120 -20.95 7.90 -2.11
N LEU A 121 -21.31 6.61 -2.15
CA LEU A 121 -21.79 5.89 -3.34
C LEU A 121 -23.32 5.82 -3.44
N THR A 122 -24.03 6.76 -2.81
CA THR A 122 -25.51 6.81 -2.80
C THR A 122 -26.12 7.22 -4.14
N GLU A 123 -25.38 7.91 -4.99
CA GLU A 123 -25.81 8.36 -6.32
C GLU A 123 -24.69 8.23 -7.36
N PRO A 124 -25.02 8.22 -8.67
CA PRO A 124 -24.01 8.31 -9.72
C PRO A 124 -23.13 9.54 -9.57
N GLY A 125 -21.86 9.38 -9.89
CA GLY A 125 -20.86 10.44 -9.78
C GLY A 125 -19.69 10.25 -10.71
N VAL A 126 -18.76 11.18 -10.67
CA VAL A 126 -17.55 11.19 -11.47
C VAL A 126 -16.36 11.22 -10.52
N LEU A 127 -15.56 10.15 -10.57
CA LEU A 127 -14.26 10.15 -9.94
C LEU A 127 -13.32 10.98 -10.84
N THR A 128 -12.77 12.04 -10.27
CA THR A 128 -11.88 12.97 -10.99
C THR A 128 -10.49 12.85 -10.41
N VAL A 129 -9.55 12.37 -11.22
CA VAL A 129 -8.13 12.30 -10.89
C VAL A 129 -7.43 13.47 -11.58
N GLN A 130 -6.78 14.34 -10.81
CA GLN A 130 -6.15 15.55 -11.31
C GLN A 130 -4.65 15.52 -11.02
N ALA A 131 -3.85 15.64 -12.07
CA ALA A 131 -2.39 15.69 -11.98
C ALA A 131 -1.87 17.12 -12.25
N SER A 132 -0.78 17.48 -11.58
CA SER A 132 0.05 18.60 -12.00
C SER A 132 0.74 18.30 -13.33
N GLY A 133 0.78 19.28 -14.24
CA GLY A 133 1.43 19.14 -15.55
C GLY A 133 0.47 18.66 -16.65
N ALA A 134 0.96 18.66 -17.89
CA ALA A 134 0.14 18.42 -19.09
C ALA A 134 -0.08 16.93 -19.42
N SER A 135 0.34 16.00 -18.56
CA SER A 135 0.22 14.55 -18.77
C SER A 135 -0.29 13.84 -17.52
N LEU A 136 -1.16 12.84 -17.71
CA LEU A 136 -1.59 11.95 -16.63
C LEU A 136 -0.49 10.92 -16.33
N PRO A 137 0.01 10.83 -15.08
CA PRO A 137 0.99 9.84 -14.68
C PRO A 137 0.39 8.48 -14.33
N ILE A 138 -0.93 8.33 -14.46
CA ILE A 138 -1.63 7.07 -14.19
C ILE A 138 -1.21 6.03 -15.23
N THR A 139 -0.87 4.84 -14.74
CA THR A 139 -0.50 3.69 -15.58
C THR A 139 -1.54 2.59 -15.53
N ARG A 140 -2.23 2.43 -14.39
CA ARG A 140 -3.27 1.42 -14.19
C ARG A 140 -4.24 1.86 -13.10
N LEU A 141 -5.49 1.44 -13.24
CA LEU A 141 -6.53 1.55 -12.22
C LEU A 141 -7.15 0.18 -11.97
N ARG A 142 -7.48 -0.10 -10.72
CA ARG A 142 -8.25 -1.28 -10.31
C ARG A 142 -9.39 -0.85 -9.40
N TRP A 143 -10.57 -1.39 -9.69
CA TRP A 143 -11.76 -1.24 -8.88
C TRP A 143 -12.12 -2.60 -8.30
N GLU A 144 -12.51 -2.60 -7.04
CA GLU A 144 -12.93 -3.81 -6.35
C GLU A 144 -14.10 -3.51 -5.40
N TRP A 145 -15.27 -4.05 -5.73
CA TRP A 145 -16.43 -4.03 -4.83
C TRP A 145 -16.22 -5.02 -3.70
N LEU A 146 -16.12 -4.53 -2.47
CA LEU A 146 -15.78 -5.31 -1.29
C LEU A 146 -17.01 -5.96 -0.66
N GLU A 147 -16.92 -7.19 -0.19
CA GLU A 147 -18.01 -7.84 0.53
C GLU A 147 -17.69 -7.97 2.02
N PRO A 148 -18.70 -7.81 2.90
CA PRO A 148 -18.54 -8.14 4.31
C PRO A 148 -18.08 -9.59 4.46
N THR A 149 -16.87 -9.77 4.98
CA THR A 149 -16.28 -11.09 5.20
C THR A 149 -16.03 -11.27 6.69
N ALA A 150 -16.54 -12.37 7.27
CA ALA A 150 -16.27 -12.67 8.67
C ALA A 150 -14.83 -13.15 8.83
N THR A 151 -14.04 -12.42 9.61
CA THR A 151 -12.65 -12.75 9.92
C THR A 151 -12.50 -13.21 11.36
N LEU A 152 -11.74 -14.27 11.59
CA LEU A 152 -11.30 -14.65 12.93
C LEU A 152 -9.94 -14.00 13.19
N ALA A 153 -9.84 -13.21 14.25
CA ALA A 153 -8.58 -12.65 14.72
C ALA A 153 -8.24 -13.22 16.10
N ALA A 154 -6.95 -13.36 16.38
CA ALA A 154 -6.49 -13.64 17.74
C ALA A 154 -6.90 -12.51 18.68
N LEU A 155 -7.01 -12.80 19.98
CA LEU A 155 -7.23 -11.77 20.99
C LEU A 155 -6.11 -10.73 20.87
N ASP A 156 -6.48 -9.45 20.78
CA ASP A 156 -5.58 -8.29 20.61
C ASP A 156 -4.81 -8.22 19.28
N ALA A 157 -5.10 -9.09 18.31
CA ALA A 157 -4.58 -8.91 16.95
C ALA A 157 -5.35 -7.77 16.24
N PRO A 158 -4.64 -6.87 15.52
CA PRO A 158 -5.31 -5.88 14.70
C PRO A 158 -6.17 -6.58 13.65
N VAL A 159 -7.43 -6.17 13.54
CA VAL A 159 -8.36 -6.64 12.53
C VAL A 159 -8.24 -5.71 11.33
N PRO A 160 -7.96 -6.23 10.12
CA PRO A 160 -7.88 -5.38 8.94
C PRO A 160 -9.25 -4.77 8.63
N GLU A 161 -9.27 -3.49 8.29
CA GLU A 161 -10.52 -2.79 7.91
C GLU A 161 -11.09 -3.35 6.61
N VAL A 162 -10.20 -3.65 5.65
CA VAL A 162 -10.55 -4.29 4.39
C VAL A 162 -9.59 -5.43 4.06
N ILE A 163 -10.13 -6.43 3.37
CA ILE A 163 -9.34 -7.45 2.69
C ILE A 163 -9.60 -7.22 1.21
N LEU A 164 -8.55 -6.83 0.49
CA LEU A 164 -8.59 -6.72 -0.96
C LEU A 164 -8.34 -8.10 -1.58
N GLY A 165 -8.59 -8.20 -2.88
CA GLY A 165 -8.26 -9.37 -3.69
C GLY A 165 -6.82 -9.82 -3.46
N GLU A 166 -6.60 -11.13 -3.67
CA GLU A 166 -5.31 -11.76 -3.47
C GLU A 166 -4.77 -11.73 -2.01
N GLY A 167 -5.61 -11.34 -1.04
CA GLY A 167 -5.31 -11.43 0.39
C GLY A 167 -4.58 -10.22 0.97
N GLN A 168 -4.52 -9.10 0.23
CA GLN A 168 -3.89 -7.88 0.73
C GLN A 168 -4.74 -7.22 1.82
N THR A 169 -4.09 -6.79 2.89
CA THR A 169 -4.73 -6.15 4.05
C THR A 169 -4.04 -4.81 4.33
N PRO A 170 -4.35 -3.75 3.54
CA PRO A 170 -3.80 -2.43 3.78
C PRO A 170 -4.21 -1.93 5.17
N ALA A 171 -3.34 -1.11 5.77
CA ALA A 171 -3.69 -0.43 7.02
C ALA A 171 -4.72 0.68 6.75
N ALA A 172 -5.43 1.12 7.79
CA ALA A 172 -6.53 2.08 7.65
C ALA A 172 -6.06 3.43 7.06
N ASP A 173 -4.88 3.88 7.46
CA ASP A 173 -4.20 5.06 6.93
C ASP A 173 -3.77 4.92 5.46
N GLU A 174 -3.58 3.68 4.97
CA GLU A 174 -3.31 3.43 3.54
C GLU A 174 -4.58 3.48 2.67
N LEU A 175 -5.77 3.50 3.28
CA LEU A 175 -7.08 3.52 2.60
C LEU A 175 -7.70 4.91 2.55
N LEU A 176 -7.37 5.74 3.52
CA LEU A 176 -7.71 7.15 3.57
C LEU A 176 -6.61 7.86 2.79
N GLY A 177 -6.96 8.73 1.85
CA GLY A 177 -5.98 9.45 1.01
C GLY A 177 -5.16 10.50 1.77
N ASP A 178 -4.91 10.25 3.06
CA ASP A 178 -4.18 11.10 3.98
C ASP A 178 -2.66 10.88 3.83
N PRO A 179 -1.85 11.84 4.29
CA PRO A 179 -0.40 11.65 4.35
C PRO A 179 -0.04 10.45 5.23
N TYR A 180 1.06 9.80 4.88
CA TYR A 180 1.65 8.75 5.72
C TYR A 180 1.92 9.28 7.13
N LEU A 181 1.51 8.52 8.13
CA LEU A 181 1.79 8.78 9.54
C LEU A 181 2.81 7.76 10.04
N PRO A 182 3.90 8.20 10.68
CA PRO A 182 4.87 7.26 11.21
C PRO A 182 4.30 6.43 12.35
N LEU A 183 4.76 5.18 12.45
CA LEU A 183 4.45 4.31 13.57
C LEU A 183 5.07 4.86 14.86
N GLU A 184 4.25 4.93 15.91
CA GLU A 184 4.73 5.30 17.25
C GLU A 184 5.59 4.20 17.87
N ASP A 185 6.61 4.61 18.61
CA ASP A 185 7.45 3.73 19.39
C ASP A 185 6.62 2.94 20.41
N ALA A 186 6.88 1.64 20.51
CA ALA A 186 6.09 0.75 21.33
C ALA A 186 6.96 -0.25 22.11
N TRP A 187 6.59 -0.47 23.37
CA TRP A 187 7.11 -1.57 24.18
C TRP A 187 6.05 -2.66 24.30
N ARG A 188 6.33 -3.87 23.78
CA ARG A 188 5.46 -5.05 23.98
C ARG A 188 6.30 -6.30 24.20
N ASN A 189 5.93 -7.12 25.19
CA ASN A 189 6.54 -8.44 25.43
C ASN A 189 8.09 -8.40 25.45
N GLU A 190 8.66 -7.47 26.22
CA GLU A 190 10.11 -7.26 26.37
C GLU A 190 10.84 -6.83 25.08
N VAL A 191 10.09 -6.40 24.07
CA VAL A 191 10.62 -5.85 22.82
C VAL A 191 10.24 -4.38 22.72
N ILE A 192 11.24 -3.54 22.52
CA ILE A 192 11.07 -2.15 22.11
C ILE A 192 11.08 -2.13 20.59
N THR A 193 10.07 -1.51 19.98
CA THR A 193 10.03 -1.19 18.55
C THR A 193 10.13 0.31 18.43
N ALA A 194 11.17 0.79 17.76
CA ALA A 194 11.40 2.21 17.54
C ALA A 194 11.43 2.54 16.05
N SER A 195 10.83 3.64 15.63
CA SER A 195 10.92 4.11 14.24
C SER A 195 12.18 4.93 14.03
N LEU A 196 12.97 4.60 13.01
CA LEU A 196 14.18 5.36 12.62
C LEU A 196 13.88 6.44 11.58
N THR A 197 12.66 6.49 11.06
CA THR A 197 12.19 7.49 10.08
C THR A 197 10.77 7.92 10.39
N ASP A 198 10.46 9.19 10.21
CA ASP A 198 9.12 9.75 10.43
C ASP A 198 8.30 9.91 9.14
N ARG A 199 8.91 9.64 7.99
CA ARG A 199 8.34 9.85 6.66
C ARG A 199 8.82 8.80 5.66
N VAL A 200 8.21 8.85 4.48
CA VAL A 200 8.65 8.09 3.33
C VAL A 200 9.89 8.77 2.74
N GLU A 201 10.96 8.02 2.57
CA GLU A 201 12.24 8.56 2.12
C GLU A 201 12.72 7.90 0.84
N ARG A 202 13.16 8.72 -0.12
CA ARG A 202 13.97 8.26 -1.24
C ARG A 202 15.42 8.13 -0.76
N ILE A 203 16.01 6.97 -1.00
CA ILE A 203 17.38 6.65 -0.58
C ILE A 203 18.24 6.21 -1.75
N GLU A 204 19.53 6.48 -1.62
CA GLU A 204 20.57 6.05 -2.56
C GLU A 204 21.40 4.94 -1.90
N SER A 205 22.12 4.15 -2.69
CA SER A 205 22.88 3.03 -2.12
C SER A 205 23.97 3.55 -1.19
N GLY A 206 23.99 3.05 0.04
CA GLY A 206 24.87 3.51 1.11
C GLY A 206 24.26 4.58 2.00
N THR A 207 23.00 5.00 1.81
CA THR A 207 22.31 5.84 2.79
C THR A 207 22.32 5.15 4.17
N GLY A 208 22.69 5.92 5.19
CA GLY A 208 22.85 5.45 6.56
C GLY A 208 21.88 6.13 7.54
N PHE A 209 21.41 5.34 8.50
CA PHE A 209 20.48 5.74 9.56
C PHE A 209 21.14 5.57 10.91
N ILE A 210 21.03 6.58 11.78
CA ILE A 210 21.60 6.53 13.13
C ILE A 210 20.56 6.01 14.10
N ALA A 211 20.90 4.93 14.80
CA ALA A 211 20.11 4.38 15.90
C ALA A 211 20.85 4.65 17.23
N PRO A 212 20.42 5.65 18.01
CA PRO A 212 20.98 5.90 19.34
C PRO A 212 20.47 4.84 20.33
N LEU A 213 21.38 4.10 20.95
CA LEU A 213 21.05 3.05 21.90
C LEU A 213 21.61 3.38 23.29
N GLU A 214 20.76 3.38 24.31
CA GLU A 214 21.26 3.57 25.68
C GLU A 214 22.12 2.39 26.14
N LEU A 215 21.76 1.17 25.72
CA LEU A 215 22.43 -0.08 26.07
C LEU A 215 22.62 -0.94 24.81
N ALA A 216 23.58 -1.88 24.85
CA ALA A 216 23.67 -2.90 23.81
C ALA A 216 22.53 -3.93 23.98
N PRO A 217 21.75 -4.24 22.93
CA PRO A 217 20.68 -5.24 22.99
C PRO A 217 21.23 -6.67 22.94
N GLU A 218 20.45 -7.65 23.36
CA GLU A 218 20.75 -9.08 23.15
C GLU A 218 20.26 -9.57 21.78
N GLN A 219 19.19 -8.98 21.27
CA GLN A 219 18.61 -9.30 19.97
C GLN A 219 18.16 -8.02 19.29
N ALA A 220 18.40 -7.96 17.98
CA ALA A 220 17.95 -6.85 17.16
C ALA A 220 17.38 -7.36 15.83
N ARG A 221 16.31 -6.72 15.37
CA ARG A 221 15.65 -7.00 14.10
C ARG A 221 15.26 -5.68 13.44
N LEU A 222 15.56 -5.57 12.16
CA LEU A 222 15.14 -4.46 11.33
C LEU A 222 13.94 -4.90 10.49
N GLU A 223 12.94 -4.04 10.40
CA GLU A 223 11.77 -4.20 9.55
C GLU A 223 11.56 -2.90 8.77
N MET A 224 11.18 -3.00 7.50
CA MET A 224 10.88 -1.85 6.65
C MET A 224 9.98 -2.23 5.49
N VAL A 225 9.46 -1.22 4.79
CA VAL A 225 8.74 -1.41 3.53
C VAL A 225 9.48 -0.67 2.42
N LEU A 226 9.82 -1.38 1.34
CA LEU A 226 10.64 -0.88 0.22
C LEU A 226 9.84 -0.79 -1.08
N ALA A 227 10.10 0.27 -1.85
CA ALA A 227 9.68 0.42 -3.24
C ALA A 227 10.89 0.69 -4.16
N GLY A 228 10.71 0.49 -5.46
CA GLY A 228 11.76 0.72 -6.48
C GLY A 228 12.74 -0.43 -6.67
N LEU A 229 12.87 -1.34 -5.70
CA LEU A 229 13.75 -2.50 -5.83
C LEU A 229 13.22 -3.41 -6.97
N PRO A 230 14.06 -3.92 -7.88
CA PRO A 230 13.63 -4.93 -8.86
C PRO A 230 13.16 -6.23 -8.20
N ALA A 231 12.37 -7.05 -8.90
CA ALA A 231 11.87 -8.31 -8.39
C ALA A 231 13.02 -9.30 -8.04
N SER A 232 14.09 -9.29 -8.84
CA SER A 232 15.32 -10.07 -8.60
C SER A 232 16.39 -9.32 -7.80
N GLY A 233 16.09 -8.11 -7.32
CA GLY A 233 17.04 -7.28 -6.59
C GLY A 233 17.27 -7.77 -5.16
N SER A 234 18.43 -7.44 -4.60
CA SER A 234 18.78 -7.74 -3.21
C SER A 234 19.38 -6.52 -2.52
N VAL A 235 19.05 -6.31 -1.25
CA VAL A 235 19.62 -5.27 -0.40
C VAL A 235 20.42 -5.93 0.72
N ARG A 236 21.63 -5.46 0.96
CA ARG A 236 22.48 -5.82 2.10
C ARG A 236 22.45 -4.73 3.15
N LEU A 237 22.61 -5.17 4.39
CA LEU A 237 22.72 -4.33 5.55
C LEU A 237 24.17 -4.26 6.00
N ARG A 238 24.67 -3.06 6.29
CA ARG A 238 25.88 -2.87 7.09
C ARG A 238 25.53 -2.17 8.38
N VAL A 239 26.18 -2.58 9.46
CA VAL A 239 26.04 -1.95 10.77
C VAL A 239 27.43 -1.59 11.26
N ASN A 240 27.65 -0.31 11.58
CA ASN A 240 28.93 0.23 12.01
C ASN A 240 30.08 -0.15 11.06
N GLY A 241 29.80 -0.14 9.75
CA GLY A 241 30.73 -0.51 8.68
C GLY A 241 30.96 -2.03 8.49
N ALA A 242 30.44 -2.90 9.35
CA ALA A 242 30.51 -4.35 9.19
C ALA A 242 29.29 -4.90 8.42
N ASP A 243 29.48 -5.96 7.63
CA ASP A 243 28.37 -6.64 6.93
C ASP A 243 27.47 -7.37 7.94
N ALA A 244 26.18 -7.03 7.93
CA ALA A 244 25.16 -7.59 8.82
C ALA A 244 24.24 -8.60 8.10
N GLY A 245 24.44 -8.82 6.80
CA GLY A 245 23.69 -9.78 5.99
C GLY A 245 22.79 -9.13 4.94
N ALA A 246 21.84 -9.89 4.40
CA ALA A 246 20.88 -9.42 3.40
C ALA A 246 19.48 -9.25 3.99
N LEU A 247 18.72 -8.29 3.47
CA LEU A 247 17.31 -8.17 3.77
C LEU A 247 16.56 -9.36 3.13
N ALA A 248 15.70 -10.00 3.91
CA ALA A 248 14.66 -10.89 3.42
C ALA A 248 13.49 -10.04 2.92
N VAL A 249 13.45 -9.81 1.62
CA VAL A 249 12.38 -9.05 0.94
C VAL A 249 11.28 -10.02 0.53
N GLU A 250 10.04 -9.72 0.92
CA GLU A 250 8.87 -10.49 0.55
C GLU A 250 8.62 -10.36 -0.95
N LEU A 251 8.44 -11.51 -1.62
CA LEU A 251 8.10 -11.56 -3.04
C LEU A 251 6.59 -11.73 -3.19
N PRO A 252 5.89 -10.75 -3.79
CA PRO A 252 4.47 -10.85 -4.06
C PRO A 252 4.17 -11.95 -5.08
N ASP A 253 2.96 -12.51 -5.00
CA ASP A 253 2.44 -13.47 -5.98
C ASP A 253 2.49 -12.89 -7.40
N LEU A 254 2.79 -13.73 -8.40
CA LEU A 254 2.92 -13.29 -9.79
C LEU A 254 1.62 -12.71 -10.39
N ALA A 255 0.47 -12.99 -9.77
CA ALA A 255 -0.80 -12.36 -10.11
C ALA A 255 -0.96 -10.95 -9.50
N ASP A 256 -0.03 -10.47 -8.68
CA ASP A 256 -0.09 -9.12 -8.11
C ASP A 256 -0.10 -8.09 -9.26
N PRO A 257 -1.11 -7.20 -9.32
CA PRO A 257 -1.28 -6.23 -10.39
C PRO A 257 -0.19 -5.15 -10.43
N SER A 258 0.73 -5.12 -9.47
CA SER A 258 1.88 -4.22 -9.47
C SER A 258 3.03 -4.74 -10.33
N TYR A 259 2.98 -6.00 -10.77
CA TYR A 259 3.78 -6.46 -11.90
C TYR A 259 3.23 -5.84 -13.19
N ARG A 260 4.09 -5.08 -13.88
CA ARG A 260 3.76 -4.44 -15.15
C ARG A 260 4.86 -4.64 -16.17
N TYR A 261 4.47 -4.72 -17.44
CA TYR A 261 5.42 -4.83 -18.54
C TYR A 261 5.83 -3.42 -18.97
N ALA A 262 7.07 -3.04 -18.66
CA ALA A 262 7.61 -1.75 -19.07
C ALA A 262 7.80 -1.70 -20.59
N ALA A 263 7.70 -0.51 -21.17
CA ALA A 263 7.92 -0.27 -22.61
C ALA A 263 9.29 -0.78 -23.12
N ALA A 264 10.27 -0.93 -22.22
CA ALA A 264 11.59 -1.51 -22.50
C ALA A 264 11.60 -3.06 -22.62
N GLY A 265 10.45 -3.72 -22.66
CA GLY A 265 10.34 -5.16 -22.84
C GLY A 265 10.65 -5.99 -21.59
N ARG A 266 10.60 -5.38 -20.40
CA ARG A 266 10.93 -6.02 -19.12
C ARG A 266 9.77 -5.91 -18.13
N TRP A 267 9.57 -6.95 -17.32
CA TRP A 267 8.69 -6.86 -16.16
C TRP A 267 9.33 -5.98 -15.09
N ILE A 268 8.56 -5.04 -14.57
CA ILE A 268 8.91 -4.22 -13.41
C ILE A 268 7.83 -4.39 -12.35
N TYR A 269 8.22 -4.20 -11.09
CA TYR A 269 7.31 -4.25 -9.96
C TYR A 269 7.20 -2.86 -9.35
N SER A 270 5.97 -2.33 -9.27
CA SER A 270 5.66 -0.98 -8.80
C SER A 270 4.77 -0.98 -7.58
N GLY A 271 5.15 -1.81 -6.60
CA GLY A 271 4.49 -1.86 -5.30
C GLY A 271 5.51 -1.76 -4.16
N TRP A 272 4.96 -1.63 -2.96
CA TRP A 272 5.68 -1.68 -1.70
C TRP A 272 5.87 -3.15 -1.28
N ARG A 273 7.06 -3.50 -0.78
CA ARG A 273 7.39 -4.85 -0.29
C ARG A 273 7.98 -4.78 1.10
N LYS A 274 7.45 -5.61 1.99
CA LYS A 274 8.02 -5.79 3.32
C LYS A 274 9.42 -6.40 3.21
N ALA A 275 10.35 -5.87 3.99
CA ALA A 275 11.71 -6.36 4.08
C ALA A 275 12.12 -6.47 5.55
N THR A 276 12.84 -7.54 5.90
CA THR A 276 13.25 -7.78 7.29
C THR A 276 14.67 -8.33 7.35
N ALA A 277 15.39 -8.02 8.42
CA ALA A 277 16.69 -8.63 8.70
C ALA A 277 16.90 -8.81 10.19
N ALA A 278 17.53 -9.92 10.58
CA ALA A 278 18.10 -10.06 11.91
C ALA A 278 19.43 -9.31 11.92
N ILE A 279 19.62 -8.42 12.89
CA ILE A 279 20.90 -7.73 13.09
C ILE A 279 21.69 -8.52 14.14
N PRO A 280 22.92 -8.97 13.83
CA PRO A 280 23.77 -9.58 14.84
C PRO A 280 24.02 -8.58 15.99
N ALA A 281 23.57 -8.92 17.20
CA ALA A 281 23.68 -8.04 18.35
C ALA A 281 25.13 -7.63 18.68
N THR A 282 26.11 -8.47 18.31
CA THR A 282 27.55 -8.17 18.44
C THR A 282 28.03 -6.99 17.60
N LEU A 283 27.25 -6.55 16.61
CA LEU A 283 27.55 -5.36 15.80
C LEU A 283 27.00 -4.07 16.41
N LEU A 284 26.13 -4.17 17.42
CA LEU A 284 25.51 -3.03 18.09
C LEU A 284 26.21 -2.73 19.41
N HIS A 285 26.29 -1.44 19.74
CA HIS A 285 26.87 -0.97 21.00
C HIS A 285 26.01 0.15 21.61
N SER A 286 26.27 0.49 22.88
CA SER A 286 25.72 1.70 23.48
C SER A 286 26.23 2.95 22.72
N GLY A 287 25.40 3.98 22.61
CA GLY A 287 25.61 5.16 21.79
C GLY A 287 25.04 5.02 20.37
N ASP A 288 25.57 5.80 19.45
CA ASP A 288 25.09 5.87 18.07
C ASP A 288 25.55 4.67 17.25
N ASN A 289 24.61 4.00 16.59
CA ASN A 289 24.90 2.92 15.66
C ASN A 289 24.48 3.33 14.24
N LEU A 290 25.40 3.23 13.29
CA LEU A 290 25.12 3.52 11.89
C LEU A 290 24.62 2.26 11.18
N ILE A 291 23.43 2.34 10.58
CA ILE A 291 22.80 1.27 9.82
C ILE A 291 22.71 1.71 8.36
N GLU A 292 23.45 1.06 7.46
CA GLU A 292 23.52 1.41 6.04
C GLU A 292 22.83 0.34 5.18
N LEU A 293 22.09 0.81 4.16
CA LEU A 293 21.46 -0.04 3.15
C LEU A 293 22.25 0.00 1.86
N ILE A 294 22.69 -1.15 1.36
CA ILE A 294 23.53 -1.26 0.16
C ILE A 294 22.89 -2.22 -0.82
N TRP A 295 22.73 -1.80 -2.06
CA TRP A 295 22.30 -2.68 -3.14
C TRP A 295 23.16 -2.47 -4.36
N ILE A 296 23.25 -3.52 -5.16
CA ILE A 296 23.94 -3.46 -6.45
C ILE A 296 22.86 -3.57 -7.51
N ASP A 297 22.58 -2.45 -8.16
CA ASP A 297 21.78 -2.40 -9.36
C ASP A 297 22.65 -1.84 -10.50
N PRO A 298 22.75 -2.54 -11.66
CA PRO A 298 23.42 -2.00 -12.84
C PRO A 298 22.88 -0.65 -13.33
N GLN A 299 21.72 -0.22 -12.85
CA GLN A 299 21.11 1.07 -13.19
C GLN A 299 21.17 2.11 -12.07
N GLU A 300 21.81 1.77 -10.93
CA GLU A 300 21.87 2.64 -9.73
C GLU A 300 20.51 3.23 -9.37
N THR A 301 19.45 2.42 -9.51
CA THR A 301 18.10 2.92 -9.26
C THR A 301 17.98 3.22 -7.75
N PRO A 302 17.51 4.42 -7.37
CA PRO A 302 17.14 4.74 -5.99
C PRO A 302 16.10 3.75 -5.47
N LEU A 303 16.02 3.63 -4.15
CA LEU A 303 14.89 2.99 -3.50
C LEU A 303 14.04 4.05 -2.80
N ALA A 304 12.81 3.70 -2.48
CA ALA A 304 12.07 4.40 -1.45
C ALA A 304 11.81 3.46 -0.28
N LEU A 305 11.79 4.00 0.92
CA LEU A 305 11.48 3.27 2.14
C LEU A 305 10.46 4.02 2.99
N LYS A 306 9.69 3.26 3.75
CA LYS A 306 8.88 3.73 4.86
C LYS A 306 8.86 2.66 5.96
N ASP A 307 8.30 3.02 7.12
CA ASP A 307 8.23 2.14 8.29
C ASP A 307 9.59 1.51 8.66
N LEU A 308 10.68 2.29 8.71
CA LEU A 308 11.99 1.76 9.10
C LEU A 308 12.01 1.51 10.62
N LEU A 309 11.66 0.31 11.03
CA LEU A 309 11.50 -0.07 12.43
C LEU A 309 12.70 -0.88 12.93
N LEU A 310 13.26 -0.46 14.06
CA LEU A 310 14.25 -1.20 14.81
C LEU A 310 13.61 -1.85 16.04
N GLN A 311 13.63 -3.17 16.07
CA GLN A 311 13.15 -3.97 17.19
C GLN A 311 14.32 -4.45 18.04
N LEU A 312 14.25 -4.21 19.34
CA LEU A 312 15.32 -4.45 20.29
C LEU A 312 14.80 -5.24 21.48
N ARG A 313 15.54 -6.26 21.89
CA ARG A 313 15.36 -6.95 23.17
C ARG A 313 16.60 -6.76 24.02
N TYR A 314 16.40 -6.30 25.25
CA TYR A 314 17.44 -6.08 26.23
C TYR A 314 17.52 -7.22 27.25
N PRO A 315 18.66 -7.37 27.96
CA PRO A 315 18.77 -8.32 29.06
C PRO A 315 17.70 -8.05 30.12
N SER A 316 17.11 -9.10 30.70
CA SER A 316 16.02 -9.03 31.69
C SER A 316 16.36 -8.25 32.97
N THR A 317 17.63 -7.90 33.19
CA THR A 317 18.09 -7.06 34.31
C THR A 317 17.95 -5.56 34.05
N ALA A 318 17.64 -5.14 32.82
CA ALA A 318 17.35 -3.75 32.49
C ALA A 318 15.89 -3.42 32.85
N SER A 319 15.66 -2.45 33.74
CA SER A 319 14.32 -1.95 34.08
C SER A 319 13.88 -0.85 33.11
N PRO A 320 12.58 -0.72 32.76
CA PRO A 320 12.06 0.43 32.02
C PRO A 320 12.47 1.78 32.61
N ALA A 321 12.59 1.85 33.94
CA ALA A 321 13.02 3.07 34.65
C ALA A 321 14.50 3.43 34.43
N GLN A 322 15.31 2.52 33.89
CA GLN A 322 16.70 2.74 33.51
C GLN A 322 16.87 3.06 32.02
N LEU A 323 15.82 2.86 31.21
CA LEU A 323 15.83 2.99 29.74
C LEU A 323 15.28 4.34 29.24
N GLY A 324 15.13 5.32 30.13
CA GLY A 324 14.60 6.65 29.80
C GLY A 324 13.15 6.63 29.29
N ALA A 325 12.64 7.81 28.93
CA ALA A 325 11.52 7.86 27.99
C ALA A 325 12.06 7.45 26.60
N ALA A 326 11.21 6.89 25.74
CA ALA A 326 11.61 6.61 24.36
C ALA A 326 12.27 7.86 23.75
N PRO A 327 13.43 7.73 23.08
CA PRO A 327 14.11 8.87 22.51
C PRO A 327 13.17 9.58 21.54
N ASP A 328 13.07 10.90 21.67
CA ASP A 328 12.39 11.72 20.67
C ASP A 328 13.31 11.78 19.44
N LEU A 329 13.04 10.91 18.47
CA LEU A 329 13.83 10.75 17.25
C LEU A 329 13.44 11.75 16.15
N THR A 330 12.57 12.72 16.44
CA THR A 330 12.11 13.73 15.46
C THR A 330 13.18 14.75 15.05
N ASP A 331 14.33 14.77 15.73
CA ASP A 331 15.44 15.70 15.48
C ASP A 331 16.66 15.08 14.75
N ILE A 332 16.54 13.88 14.15
CA ILE A 332 17.67 13.29 13.39
C ILE A 332 17.80 14.00 12.03
N GLU A 333 18.67 15.00 11.97
CA GLU A 333 19.14 15.61 10.73
C GLU A 333 20.08 14.62 9.99
N PRO A 334 19.91 14.38 8.67
CA PRO A 334 20.80 13.48 7.93
C PRO A 334 22.24 14.00 7.96
N ALA A 335 23.19 13.09 8.16
CA ALA A 335 24.60 13.43 8.16
C ALA A 335 24.99 14.12 6.83
N PRO A 336 25.78 15.21 6.87
CA PRO A 336 26.20 15.89 5.66
C PRO A 336 27.04 14.93 4.80
N ALA A 337 26.76 14.94 3.49
CA ALA A 337 27.53 14.18 2.52
C ALA A 337 29.02 14.50 2.67
N ILE A 338 29.85 13.46 2.85
CA ILE A 338 31.30 13.61 2.85
C ILE A 338 31.70 14.05 1.44
N GLY A 339 31.95 15.34 1.29
CA GLY A 339 32.48 15.92 0.06
C GLY A 339 33.80 15.27 -0.30
N GLY A 340 33.84 14.65 -1.47
CA GLY A 340 35.08 14.15 -2.06
C GLY A 340 36.04 15.30 -2.34
N GLN A 341 37.27 15.17 -1.83
CA GLN A 341 38.48 15.69 -2.44
C GLN A 341 39.36 14.51 -2.83
#